data_AF-A0A3N0EAI9-F1
#
_entry.id   AF-A0A3N0EAI9-F1
#
_cell.length_a   1.000
_cell.length_b   1.000
_cell.length_c   1.000
_cell.angle_alpha   90.00
_cell.angle_beta   90.00
_cell.angle_gamma   90.00
#
_symmetry.space_group_name_H-M   'P 1'
#
loop_
_entity.id
_entity.type
_entity.pdbx_description
1 polymer ?
#
loop_
_entity_poly.entity_id
_entity_poly.type
_entity_poly.pdbx_seq_one_letter_code
_entity_poly.pdbx_strand_id
1 'polypeptide(L)'
;MHKAPNIERLACYCPDMDQPSSLVVCRAGHTAHYPAALETAANTGTDLAFCIACDCQRVHMVVLYSGERPRVVASGDVDLYARFEATEWPERVHTDEAGAFFYREMEPLGLALFLEEERRDHRPG
;
A
#
# COMPACT_ATOMS: atom_id res chain seq x y z
N MET A 1 -16.77 18.97 2.30
CA MET A 1 -15.40 19.52 2.24
C MET A 1 -14.49 18.41 1.76
N HIS A 2 -14.05 18.46 0.51
CA HIS A 2 -13.13 17.47 -0.04
C HIS A 2 -11.74 17.76 0.55
N LYS A 3 -11.27 16.90 1.46
CA LYS A 3 -9.84 16.90 1.82
C LYS A 3 -9.09 16.44 0.58
N ALA A 4 -8.19 17.27 0.07
CA ALA A 4 -7.24 16.85 -0.94
C ALA A 4 -6.45 15.63 -0.41
N PRO A 5 -6.21 14.58 -1.21
CA PRO A 5 -5.40 13.46 -0.78
C PRO A 5 -3.99 13.96 -0.51
N ASN A 6 -3.51 13.74 0.72
CA ASN A 6 -2.20 14.18 1.16
C ASN A 6 -1.15 13.15 0.69
N ILE A 7 -0.90 13.13 -0.63
CA ILE A 7 0.01 12.19 -1.32
C ILE A 7 1.47 12.35 -0.84
N GLU A 8 1.77 13.42 -0.10
CA GLU A 8 3.12 13.77 0.37
C GLU A 8 3.68 12.86 1.49
N ARG A 9 2.98 11.82 1.94
CA ARG A 9 3.34 11.11 3.19
C ARG A 9 3.77 9.65 3.08
N LEU A 10 4.10 9.16 1.89
CA LEU A 10 4.73 7.84 1.71
C LEU A 10 5.96 8.02 0.82
N ALA A 11 7.11 8.27 1.45
CA ALA A 11 8.36 8.49 0.75
C ALA A 11 8.96 7.16 0.28
N CYS A 12 9.16 7.01 -1.04
CA CYS A 12 10.19 6.13 -1.58
C CYS A 12 11.54 6.68 -1.13
N TYR A 13 12.20 6.04 -0.18
CA TYR A 13 13.51 6.47 0.31
C TYR A 13 14.65 5.75 -0.42
N CYS A 14 15.68 6.51 -0.82
CA CYS A 14 16.97 6.01 -1.35
C CYS A 14 18.02 5.98 -0.22
N PRO A 15 18.96 5.03 -0.25
CA PRO A 15 19.44 4.30 0.92
C PRO A 15 20.47 5.05 1.75
N ASP A 16 20.32 4.99 3.08
CA ASP A 16 21.35 4.46 3.98
C ASP A 16 20.76 4.20 5.38
N MET A 17 21.25 3.13 6.03
CA MET A 17 21.02 2.70 7.42
C MET A 17 19.75 1.86 7.74
N ASP A 18 20.00 0.60 8.12
CA ASP A 18 19.14 -0.40 8.81
C ASP A 18 17.75 -0.71 8.22
N GLN A 19 17.68 -1.82 7.48
CA GLN A 19 16.61 -2.19 6.53
C GLN A 19 15.17 -2.21 7.07
N PRO A 20 14.30 -1.27 6.62
CA PRO A 20 12.88 -1.52 6.51
C PRO A 20 12.59 -2.54 5.39
N SER A 21 11.61 -3.40 5.60
CA SER A 21 11.12 -4.38 4.63
C SER A 21 10.89 -3.73 3.26
N SER A 22 11.29 -4.42 2.18
CA SER A 22 11.39 -3.81 0.85
C SER A 22 10.67 -4.61 -0.25
N LEU A 23 10.17 -3.91 -1.26
CA LEU A 23 9.41 -4.47 -2.39
C LEU A 23 9.75 -3.76 -3.70
N VAL A 24 10.04 -4.52 -4.76
CA VAL A 24 10.20 -3.94 -6.10
C VAL A 24 8.83 -3.66 -6.70
N VAL A 25 8.56 -2.39 -6.98
CA VAL A 25 7.22 -1.91 -7.38
C VAL A 25 7.14 -1.49 -8.85
N CYS A 26 8.27 -1.22 -9.51
CA CYS A 26 8.29 -0.82 -10.91
C CYS A 26 9.33 -1.62 -11.74
N ARG A 27 9.13 -1.67 -13.06
CA ARG A 27 10.06 -2.33 -14.01
C ARG A 27 11.42 -1.65 -14.12
N ALA A 28 11.54 -0.37 -13.74
CA ALA A 28 12.82 0.32 -13.67
C ALA A 28 13.67 -0.10 -12.45
N GLY A 29 13.15 -1.00 -11.59
CA GLY A 29 13.85 -1.48 -10.40
C GLY A 29 13.69 -0.58 -9.18
N HIS A 30 12.65 0.27 -9.14
CA HIS A 30 12.37 1.06 -7.93
C HIS A 30 11.89 0.13 -6.82
N THR A 31 12.54 0.27 -5.67
CA THR A 31 12.24 -0.45 -4.45
C THR A 31 11.50 0.48 -3.50
N ALA A 32 10.34 0.05 -3.06
CA ALA A 32 9.59 0.69 -1.99
C ALA A 32 9.97 0.06 -0.65
N HIS A 33 10.03 0.88 0.39
CA HIS A 33 10.31 0.46 1.75
C HIS A 33 9.07 0.69 2.62
N TYR A 34 8.86 -0.20 3.58
CA TYR A 34 7.77 -0.13 4.54
C TYR A 34 8.24 -0.63 5.92
N PRO A 35 7.61 -0.21 7.03
CA PRO A 35 8.05 -0.61 8.37
C PRO A 35 8.00 -2.12 8.54
N ALA A 36 9.11 -2.73 8.98
CA ALA A 36 9.20 -4.17 9.22
C ALA A 36 8.21 -4.66 10.30
N ALA A 37 7.77 -3.75 11.19
CA ALA A 37 6.72 -4.03 12.16
C ALA A 37 5.39 -4.46 11.48
N LEU A 38 5.14 -4.07 10.22
CA LEU A 38 3.97 -4.54 9.48
C LEU A 38 4.05 -6.02 9.14
N GLU A 39 5.24 -6.58 8.91
CA GLU A 39 5.40 -8.04 8.78
C GLU A 39 5.04 -8.74 10.08
N THR A 40 5.41 -8.16 11.22
CA THR A 40 5.02 -8.71 12.52
C THR A 40 3.50 -8.67 12.68
N ALA A 41 2.87 -7.53 12.40
CA ALA A 41 1.41 -7.39 12.44
C ALA A 41 0.72 -8.39 11.50
N ALA A 42 1.22 -8.55 10.27
CA ALA A 42 0.67 -9.53 9.33
C ALA A 42 0.82 -10.97 9.83
N ASN A 43 1.99 -11.32 10.37
CA ASN A 43 2.27 -12.64 10.93
C ASN A 43 1.47 -12.97 12.20
N THR A 44 0.75 -12.00 12.79
CA THR A 44 -0.25 -12.27 13.85
C THR A 44 -1.60 -12.77 13.31
N GLY A 45 -1.71 -13.01 12.00
CA GLY A 45 -2.91 -13.56 11.36
C GLY A 45 -3.84 -12.52 10.76
N THR A 46 -3.37 -11.30 10.55
CA THR A 46 -4.18 -10.19 9.99
C THR A 46 -3.59 -9.75 8.67
N ASP A 47 -4.28 -9.96 7.56
CA ASP A 47 -3.76 -9.50 6.28
C ASP A 47 -3.86 -7.97 6.18
N LEU A 48 -2.85 -7.32 5.62
CA LEU A 48 -2.76 -5.85 5.58
C LEU A 48 -2.76 -5.33 4.15
N ALA A 49 -3.37 -4.16 3.91
CA ALA A 49 -3.28 -3.41 2.67
C ALA A 49 -2.79 -1.98 2.92
N PHE A 50 -2.00 -1.49 1.99
CA PHE A 50 -1.55 -0.09 1.98
C PHE A 50 -1.16 0.33 0.57
N CYS A 51 -1.16 1.63 0.32
CA CYS A 51 -0.66 2.20 -0.92
C CYS A 51 0.77 2.72 -0.75
N ILE A 52 1.53 2.71 -1.83
CA ILE A 52 2.84 3.33 -1.93
C ILE A 52 2.87 4.16 -3.20
N ALA A 53 3.21 5.44 -3.09
CA ALA A 53 3.49 6.30 -4.24
C ALA A 53 4.97 6.19 -4.64
N CYS A 54 5.24 6.12 -5.93
CA CYS A 54 6.59 6.14 -6.49
C CYS A 54 6.94 7.50 -7.08
N ASP A 55 8.24 7.79 -7.20
CA ASP A 55 8.76 8.99 -7.88
C ASP A 55 8.34 9.09 -9.35
N CYS A 56 8.00 7.96 -9.98
CA CYS A 56 7.41 7.92 -11.32
C CYS A 56 5.91 8.29 -11.34
N GLN A 57 5.39 8.87 -10.25
CA GLN A 57 4.01 9.30 -10.05
C GLN A 57 2.97 8.18 -10.11
N ARG A 58 3.41 6.93 -10.03
CA ARG A 58 2.54 5.75 -9.98
C ARG A 58 2.26 5.37 -8.53
N VAL A 59 1.02 5.02 -8.25
CA VAL A 59 0.59 4.45 -6.97
C VAL A 59 0.49 2.94 -7.12
N HIS A 60 1.00 2.22 -6.13
CA HIS A 60 0.92 0.77 -6.03
C HIS A 60 0.16 0.38 -4.78
N MET A 61 -0.88 -0.43 -4.93
CA MET A 61 -1.53 -1.07 -3.79
C MET A 61 -0.79 -2.36 -3.48
N VAL A 62 -0.33 -2.46 -2.23
CA VAL A 62 0.42 -3.58 -1.70
C VAL A 62 -0.42 -4.29 -0.65
N VAL A 63 -0.39 -5.62 -0.70
CA VAL A 63 -0.98 -6.47 0.33
C VAL A 63 0.10 -7.34 0.97
N LEU A 64 -0.06 -7.57 2.26
CA LEU A 64 0.79 -8.43 3.06
C LEU A 64 -0.09 -9.49 3.71
N TYR A 65 -0.09 -10.68 3.13
CA TYR A 65 -0.81 -11.83 3.68
C TYR A 65 -0.01 -12.44 4.84
N SER A 66 -0.70 -12.89 5.88
CA SER A 66 -0.09 -13.56 7.02
C SER A 66 0.79 -14.75 6.57
N GLY A 67 2.08 -14.71 6.94
CA GLY A 67 3.04 -15.77 6.60
C GLY A 67 3.52 -15.75 5.14
N GLU A 68 3.12 -14.76 4.33
CA GLU A 68 3.60 -14.59 2.97
C GLU A 68 4.41 -13.31 2.78
N ARG A 69 5.06 -13.21 1.62
CA ARG A 69 5.77 -11.99 1.21
C ARG A 69 4.78 -10.92 0.71
N PRO A 70 5.09 -9.62 0.86
CA PRO A 70 4.30 -8.54 0.30
C PRO A 70 4.13 -8.69 -1.22
N ARG A 71 2.96 -8.30 -1.73
CA ARG A 71 2.65 -8.35 -3.17
C ARG A 71 1.96 -7.07 -3.63
N VAL A 72 2.37 -6.57 -4.79
CA VAL A 72 1.61 -5.56 -5.51
C VAL A 72 0.40 -6.23 -6.16
N VAL A 73 -0.81 -5.76 -5.84
CA VAL A 73 -2.06 -6.31 -6.38
C VAL A 73 -2.77 -5.39 -7.36
N ALA A 74 -2.52 -4.08 -7.26
CA ALA A 74 -3.00 -3.08 -8.20
C ALA A 74 -1.96 -1.99 -8.39
N SER A 75 -1.98 -1.31 -9.54
CA SER A 75 -1.11 -0.19 -9.85
C SER A 75 -1.87 0.81 -10.70
N GLY A 76 -1.81 2.08 -10.32
CA GLY A 76 -2.59 3.15 -10.91
C GLY A 76 -2.00 4.51 -10.56
N ASP A 77 -2.82 5.53 -10.46
CA ASP A 77 -2.41 6.89 -10.12
C ASP A 77 -3.09 7.33 -8.80
N VAL A 78 -3.26 8.65 -8.64
CA VAL A 78 -3.95 9.23 -7.48
C VAL A 78 -5.37 8.69 -7.31
N ASP A 79 -6.06 8.29 -8.38
CA ASP A 79 -7.42 7.81 -8.27
C ASP A 79 -7.47 6.43 -7.59
N LEU A 80 -6.46 5.58 -7.83
CA LEU A 80 -6.31 4.32 -7.09
C LEU A 80 -6.14 4.57 -5.59
N TYR A 81 -5.32 5.57 -5.24
CA TYR A 81 -5.15 5.97 -3.84
C TYR A 81 -6.46 6.48 -3.24
N ALA A 82 -7.18 7.35 -3.94
CA ALA A 82 -8.45 7.90 -3.47
C ALA A 82 -9.52 6.82 -3.26
N ARG A 83 -9.60 5.82 -4.15
CA ARG A 83 -10.52 4.68 -4.00
C ARG A 83 -10.13 3.79 -2.83
N PHE A 84 -8.84 3.51 -2.64
CA PHE A 84 -8.36 2.80 -1.45
C PHE A 84 -8.71 3.54 -0.15
N GLU A 85 -8.52 4.86 -0.11
CA GLU A 85 -8.87 5.70 1.05
C GLU A 85 -10.38 5.75 1.32
N ALA A 86 -11.20 5.55 0.30
CA ALA A 86 -12.65 5.48 0.43
C ALA A 86 -13.17 4.12 0.94
N THR A 87 -12.30 3.11 1.06
CA THR A 87 -12.71 1.81 1.62
C THR A 87 -13.12 1.95 3.09
N GLU A 88 -14.05 1.10 3.52
CA GLU A 88 -14.49 1.03 4.93
C GLU A 88 -13.62 0.07 5.77
N TRP A 89 -12.53 -0.46 5.21
CA TRP A 89 -11.65 -1.36 5.94
C TRP A 89 -11.02 -0.68 7.15
N PRO A 90 -10.88 -1.38 8.30
CA PRO A 90 -10.34 -0.80 9.51
C PRO A 90 -8.96 -0.17 9.28
N GLU A 91 -8.88 1.14 9.50
CA GLU A 91 -7.61 1.87 9.46
C GLU A 91 -6.80 1.63 10.75
N ARG A 92 -5.49 1.48 10.56
CA ARG A 92 -4.50 1.40 11.61
C ARG A 92 -3.31 2.31 11.27
N VAL A 93 -2.65 2.76 12.33
CA VAL A 93 -1.46 3.59 12.22
C VAL A 93 -0.34 2.92 13.01
N HIS A 94 0.76 2.65 12.32
CA HIS A 94 2.02 2.34 12.96
C HIS A 94 2.79 3.64 13.17
N THR A 95 3.54 3.77 14.26
CA THR A 95 4.40 4.94 14.48
C THR A 95 5.71 4.48 15.09
N ASP A 96 6.80 4.85 14.44
CA ASP A 96 8.17 4.57 14.86
C ASP A 96 9.04 5.85 14.74
N GLU A 97 10.36 5.69 14.86
CA GLU A 97 11.32 6.80 14.73
C GLU A 97 11.35 7.41 13.33
N ALA A 98 10.95 6.66 12.29
CA ALA A 98 10.83 7.14 10.92
C ALA A 98 9.50 7.87 10.67
N GLY A 99 8.53 7.72 11.56
CA GLY A 99 7.28 8.47 11.58
C GLY A 99 6.04 7.58 11.58
N ALA A 100 4.91 8.17 11.20
CA ALA A 100 3.63 7.45 11.15
C ALA A 100 3.42 6.80 9.77
N PHE A 101 3.04 5.53 9.76
CA PHE A 101 2.68 4.77 8.58
C PHE A 101 1.25 4.26 8.69
N PHE A 102 0.45 4.50 7.66
CA PHE A 102 -0.97 4.17 7.61
C PHE A 102 -1.19 2.88 6.82
N TYR A 103 -2.02 1.98 7.35
CA TYR A 103 -2.39 0.75 6.68
C TYR A 103 -3.82 0.35 7.06
N ARG A 104 -4.41 -0.57 6.30
CA ARG A 104 -5.74 -1.11 6.56
C ARG A 104 -5.65 -2.59 6.84
N GLU A 105 -6.41 -3.05 7.82
CA GLU A 105 -6.65 -4.48 8.04
C GLU A 105 -7.62 -4.96 6.96
N MET A 106 -7.20 -5.93 6.15
CA MET A 106 -7.99 -6.38 5.02
C MET A 106 -9.10 -7.33 5.44
N GLU A 107 -10.27 -7.15 4.83
CA GLU A 107 -11.29 -8.18 4.75
C GLU A 107 -11.13 -8.93 3.42
N PRO A 108 -10.88 -10.26 3.41
CA PRO A 108 -10.56 -11.00 2.17
C PRO A 108 -11.60 -10.84 1.05
N LEU A 109 -12.89 -10.81 1.38
CA LEU A 109 -13.96 -10.59 0.40
C LEU A 109 -13.94 -9.16 -0.14
N GLY A 110 -13.67 -8.17 0.73
CA GLY A 110 -13.54 -6.77 0.34
C GLY A 110 -12.43 -6.57 -0.68
N LEU A 111 -11.26 -7.20 -0.49
CA LEU A 111 -10.14 -7.08 -1.43
C LEU A 111 -10.50 -7.60 -2.82
N ALA A 112 -11.17 -8.75 -2.90
CA ALA A 112 -11.56 -9.33 -4.18
C ALA A 112 -12.51 -8.41 -4.96
N LEU A 113 -13.50 -7.82 -4.28
CA LEU A 113 -14.44 -6.87 -4.87
C LEU A 113 -13.75 -5.60 -5.35
N PHE A 114 -12.87 -5.02 -4.51
CA PHE A 114 -12.07 -3.85 -4.87
C PHE A 114 -11.26 -4.11 -6.15
N LEU A 115 -10.54 -5.24 -6.21
CA LEU A 115 -9.72 -5.58 -7.39
C LEU A 115 -10.55 -5.89 -8.64
N GLU A 116 -11.79 -6.34 -8.50
CA GLU A 116 -12.71 -6.52 -9.63
C GLU A 116 -13.16 -5.18 -10.19
N GLU A 117 -13.51 -4.23 -9.32
CA GLU A 117 -13.87 -2.86 -9.68
C GLU A 117 -12.71 -2.14 -10.38
N GLU A 118 -11.49 -2.22 -9.83
CA GLU A 118 -10.28 -1.66 -10.46
C GLU A 118 -10.06 -2.19 -11.88
N ARG A 119 -10.32 -3.48 -12.12
CA ARG A 119 -10.16 -4.07 -13.47
C ARG A 119 -11.25 -3.61 -14.43
N ARG A 120 -12.46 -3.35 -13.93
CA ARG A 120 -13.58 -2.89 -14.76
C ARG A 120 -13.34 -1.47 -15.26
N ASP A 121 -12.85 -0.59 -14.40
CA ASP A 121 -12.62 0.82 -14.71
C ASP A 121 -11.44 1.05 -15.69
N HIS A 122 -10.51 0.10 -15.75
CA HIS A 122 -9.35 0.16 -16.65
C HIS A 122 -9.48 -0.75 -17.88
N ARG A 123 -10.67 -1.28 -18.18
CA ARG A 123 -10.89 -2.05 -19.41
C ARG A 123 -10.88 -1.09 -20.61
N PRO A 124 -10.00 -1.24 -21.61
CA PRO A 124 -10.12 -0.46 -22.84
C PRO A 124 -11.44 -0.85 -23.51
N GLY A 125 -12.28 0.15 -23.77
CA GLY A 125 -13.49 0.01 -24.57
C GLY A 125 -13.19 -0.34 -26.02
#